data_AF-A0A7W1EI65-F1
#
_entry.id   AF-A0A7W1EI65-F1
#
_cell.length_a   1.000
_cell.length_b   1.000
_cell.length_c   1.000
_cell.angle_alpha   90.00
_cell.angle_beta   90.00
_cell.angle_gamma   90.00
#
_symmetry.space_group_name_H-M   'P 1'
#
loop_
_entity.id
_entity.type
_entity.pdbx_description
1 polymer ?
#
loop_
_entity_poly.entity_id
_entity_poly.type
_entity_poly.pdbx_seq_one_letter_code
_entity_poly.pdbx_strand_id
1 'polypeptide(L)'
;MPTARNFFTKDEQQKLTNAIAEAELKTSGEIRVHIENFCLGNELNRAQKLFTKLGMHKTVKRNGVLIYVAALSRKVAIVGDEGIHRELG
;
A
#
# COMPACT_ATOMS: atom_id res chain seq x y z
N MET A 1 -13.93 -9.21 18.19
CA MET A 1 -14.05 -9.12 16.71
C MET A 1 -12.68 -8.75 16.15
N PRO A 2 -12.17 -9.45 15.12
CA PRO A 2 -10.88 -9.10 14.53
C PRO A 2 -10.97 -7.70 13.91
N THR A 3 -10.07 -6.82 14.35
CA THR A 3 -9.87 -5.51 13.73
C THR A 3 -8.66 -5.57 12.80
N ALA A 4 -8.52 -4.62 11.89
CA ALA A 4 -7.46 -4.55 10.88
C ALA A 4 -6.07 -4.53 11.53
N ARG A 5 -5.97 -4.02 12.75
CA ARG A 5 -4.78 -4.07 13.60
C ARG A 5 -4.42 -5.48 14.11
N ASN A 6 -5.40 -6.37 14.22
CA ASN A 6 -5.24 -7.76 14.65
C ASN A 6 -5.43 -8.73 13.47
N PHE A 7 -5.49 -8.23 12.23
CA PHE A 7 -5.64 -9.10 11.05
C PHE A 7 -4.35 -9.87 10.79
N PHE A 8 -3.21 -9.26 11.09
CA PHE A 8 -1.91 -9.90 11.09
C PHE A 8 -1.43 -10.07 12.53
N THR A 9 -0.87 -11.23 12.82
CA THR A 9 -0.06 -11.46 14.02
C THR A 9 1.22 -10.61 13.97
N LYS A 10 1.89 -10.45 15.11
CA LYS A 10 3.18 -9.73 15.16
C LYS A 10 4.22 -10.36 14.21
N ASP A 11 4.28 -11.69 14.15
CA ASP A 11 5.15 -12.42 13.24
C ASP A 11 4.83 -12.16 11.77
N GLU A 12 3.54 -12.14 11.40
CA GLU A 12 3.13 -11.81 10.03
C GLU A 12 3.40 -10.36 9.66
N GLN A 13 3.19 -9.42 10.59
CA GLN A 13 3.54 -8.02 10.39
C GLN A 13 5.06 -7.86 10.22
N GLN A 14 5.86 -8.62 10.97
CA GLN A 14 7.31 -8.62 10.82
C GLN A 14 7.73 -9.19 9.46
N LYS A 15 7.14 -10.30 9.02
CA LYS A 15 7.37 -10.88 7.69
C LYS A 15 7.00 -9.90 6.58
N LEU A 16 5.86 -9.23 6.70
CA LEU A 16 5.43 -8.21 5.74
C LEU A 16 6.41 -7.04 5.68
N THR A 17 6.83 -6.54 6.84
CA THR A 17 7.79 -5.43 6.93
C THR A 17 9.14 -5.82 6.34
N ASN A 18 9.63 -7.03 6.63
CA ASN A 18 10.87 -7.54 6.07
C ASN A 18 10.79 -7.71 4.55
N ALA A 19 9.67 -8.24 4.03
CA ALA A 19 9.46 -8.40 2.59
C ALA A 19 9.42 -7.04 1.86
N ILE A 20 8.80 -6.02 2.48
CA ILE A 20 8.81 -4.64 1.97
C ILE A 20 10.24 -4.10 1.95
N ALA A 21 10.99 -4.24 3.04
CA ALA A 21 12.36 -3.77 3.13
C ALA A 21 13.28 -4.44 2.10
N GLU A 22 13.12 -5.75 1.87
CA GLU A 22 13.85 -6.47 0.82
C GLU A 22 13.49 -6.00 -0.59
N ALA A 23 12.23 -5.64 -0.82
CA ALA A 23 11.79 -5.09 -2.10
C ALA A 23 12.38 -3.68 -2.31
N GLU A 24 12.29 -2.80 -1.32
CA GLU A 24 12.87 -1.44 -1.34
C GLU A 24 14.41 -1.44 -1.41
N LEU A 25 15.08 -2.53 -1.02
CA LEU A 25 16.52 -2.71 -1.26
C LEU A 25 16.86 -2.94 -2.74
N LYS A 26 15.92 -3.52 -3.51
CA LYS A 26 16.11 -3.86 -4.92
C LYS A 26 15.57 -2.80 -5.87
N THR A 27 14.68 -1.93 -5.39
CA THR A 27 14.12 -0.83 -6.18
C THR A 27 14.31 0.49 -5.45
N SER A 28 14.44 1.59 -6.19
CA SER A 28 14.39 2.92 -5.57
C SER A 28 12.97 3.38 -5.24
N GLY A 29 11.97 2.51 -5.44
CA GLY A 29 10.56 2.75 -5.15
C GLY A 29 10.22 2.61 -3.66
N GLU A 30 9.28 3.41 -3.21
CA GLU A 30 8.77 3.37 -1.83
C GLU A 30 7.46 2.58 -1.79
N ILE A 31 7.44 1.48 -1.05
CA ILE A 31 6.26 0.60 -0.94
C ILE A 31 5.63 0.79 0.44
N ARG A 32 4.35 1.14 0.45
CA ARG A 32 3.57 1.32 1.68
C ARG A 32 2.33 0.43 1.66
N VAL A 33 2.09 -0.26 2.76
CA VAL A 33 0.89 -1.08 2.95
C VAL A 33 -0.04 -0.38 3.95
N HIS A 34 -1.29 -0.16 3.55
CA HIS A 34 -2.33 0.43 4.40
C HIS A 34 -3.50 -0.54 4.54
N ILE A 35 -3.81 -0.91 5.78
CA ILE A 35 -4.84 -1.90 6.09
C ILE A 35 -5.95 -1.21 6.88
N GLU A 36 -7.18 -1.30 6.38
CA GLU A 36 -8.39 -0.82 7.03
C GLU A 36 -9.37 -1.98 7.26
N ASN A 37 -10.31 -1.78 8.18
CA ASN A 37 -11.37 -2.76 8.43
C ASN A 37 -12.37 -2.80 7.29
N PHE A 38 -12.93 -1.64 6.97
CA PHE A 38 -14.03 -1.48 6.04
C PHE A 38 -13.71 -0.40 5.02
N CYS A 39 -14.04 -0.67 3.76
CA CYS A 39 -14.05 0.31 2.69
C CYS A 39 -15.50 0.56 2.26
N LEU A 40 -16.02 1.74 2.59
CA LEU A 40 -17.32 2.19 2.10
C LEU A 40 -17.12 2.75 0.67
N GLY A 41 -17.59 2.01 -0.33
CA GLY A 41 -17.50 2.38 -1.74
C GLY A 41 -16.37 1.69 -2.50
N ASN A 42 -15.80 2.39 -3.48
CA ASN A 42 -14.78 1.87 -4.40
C ASN A 42 -13.37 1.95 -3.78
N GLU A 43 -12.70 0.80 -3.75
CA GLU A 43 -11.37 0.57 -3.19
C GLU A 43 -10.26 1.34 -3.93
N LEU A 44 -10.33 1.49 -5.25
CA LEU A 44 -9.38 2.30 -6.02
C LEU A 44 -9.49 3.78 -5.66
N ASN A 45 -10.71 4.31 -5.58
CA ASN A 45 -10.93 5.71 -5.18
C ASN A 45 -10.43 5.97 -3.75
N ARG A 46 -10.62 5.00 -2.84
CA ARG A 46 -10.11 5.10 -1.47
C ARG A 46 -8.58 5.05 -1.46
N ALA A 47 -7.99 4.13 -2.19
CA ALA A 47 -6.54 3.99 -2.31
C ALA A 47 -5.90 5.24 -2.93
N GLN A 48 -6.46 5.80 -4.00
CA GLN A 48 -5.98 7.06 -4.61
C GLN A 48 -6.05 8.24 -3.63
N LYS A 49 -7.17 8.40 -2.90
CA LYS A 49 -7.28 9.43 -1.87
C LYS A 49 -6.23 9.26 -0.78
N LEU A 50 -5.98 8.03 -0.34
CA LEU A 50 -4.94 7.72 0.64
C LEU A 50 -3.55 7.98 0.08
N PHE A 51 -3.28 7.65 -1.18
CA PHE A 51 -2.02 7.91 -1.86
C PHE A 51 -1.67 9.41 -1.85
N THR A 52 -2.64 10.25 -2.22
CA THR A 52 -2.49 11.70 -2.17
C THR A 52 -2.36 12.21 -0.73
N LYS A 53 -3.19 11.72 0.20
CA LYS A 53 -3.20 12.13 1.60
C LYS A 53 -1.88 11.77 2.32
N LEU A 54 -1.30 10.61 2.02
CA LEU A 54 -0.03 10.15 2.57
C LEU A 54 1.18 10.81 1.89
N GLY A 55 0.95 11.66 0.89
CA GLY A 55 2.01 12.37 0.19
C GLY A 55 2.89 11.46 -0.68
N MET A 56 2.42 10.27 -1.07
CA MET A 56 3.24 9.32 -1.82
C MET A 56 3.57 9.78 -3.25
N HIS A 57 2.80 10.75 -3.77
CA HIS A 57 3.08 11.48 -5.01
C HIS A 57 4.21 12.51 -4.90
N LYS A 58 4.71 12.77 -3.68
CA LYS A 58 5.81 13.73 -3.43
C LYS A 58 7.19 13.08 -3.46
N THR A 59 7.27 11.79 -3.78
CA THR A 59 8.53 11.08 -3.91
C THR A 59 9.33 11.67 -5.06
N VAL A 60 10.64 11.87 -4.87
CA VAL A 60 11.52 12.55 -5.84
C VAL A 60 11.50 11.87 -7.22
N LYS A 61 11.35 10.54 -7.22
CA LYS A 61 11.32 9.71 -8.42
C LYS A 61 9.91 9.32 -8.88
N ARG A 62 8.86 9.80 -8.20
CA ARG A 62 7.46 9.42 -8.46
C ARG A 62 7.29 7.90 -8.60
N ASN A 63 7.81 7.15 -7.64
CA ASN A 63 7.83 5.69 -7.67
C ASN A 63 7.26 5.09 -6.38
N GLY A 64 6.31 5.80 -5.77
CA GLY A 64 5.56 5.31 -4.63
C GLY A 64 4.54 4.25 -5.05
N VAL A 65 4.43 3.17 -4.28
CA VAL A 65 3.40 2.14 -4.39
C VAL A 65 2.62 2.07 -3.09
N LEU A 66 1.31 2.26 -3.15
CA LEU A 66 0.40 2.02 -2.03
C LEU A 66 -0.40 0.74 -2.27
N ILE A 67 -0.24 -0.22 -1.37
CA ILE A 67 -1.08 -1.42 -1.30
C ILE A 67 -2.16 -1.17 -0.25
N TYR A 68 -3.40 -1.05 -0.70
CA TYR A 68 -4.58 -0.85 0.14
C TYR A 68 -5.32 -2.17 0.35
N VAL A 69 -5.58 -2.52 1.61
CA VAL A 69 -6.32 -3.74 1.98
C VAL A 69 -7.45 -3.39 2.94
N ALA A 70 -8.69 -3.68 2.56
CA ALA A 70 -9.85 -3.60 3.43
C ALA A 70 -10.26 -5.01 3.87
N ALA A 71 -9.79 -5.42 5.05
CA ALA A 71 -9.80 -6.80 5.52
C ALA A 71 -11.21 -7.39 5.66
N LEU A 72 -12.15 -6.65 6.27
CA LEU A 72 -13.52 -7.13 6.49
C LEU A 72 -14.40 -6.94 5.25
N SER A 73 -14.10 -5.93 4.42
CA SER A 73 -14.76 -5.75 3.12
C SER A 73 -14.25 -6.72 2.04
N ARG A 74 -13.15 -7.45 2.28
CA ARG A 74 -12.45 -8.31 1.30
C ARG A 74 -12.13 -7.58 0.00
N LYS A 75 -11.67 -6.33 0.11
CA LYS A 75 -11.28 -5.49 -1.03
C LYS A 75 -9.81 -5.17 -0.97
N VAL A 76 -9.16 -5.17 -2.13
CA VAL A 76 -7.74 -4.85 -2.28
C VAL A 76 -7.57 -3.92 -3.47
N ALA A 77 -6.72 -2.92 -3.34
CA ALA A 77 -6.35 -2.02 -4.42
C ALA A 77 -4.84 -1.72 -4.35
N ILE A 78 -4.20 -1.61 -5.49
CA ILE A 78 -2.78 -1.24 -5.59
C ILE A 78 -2.71 0.02 -6.44
N VAL A 79 -2.08 1.07 -5.91
CA VAL A 79 -1.92 2.35 -6.59
C VAL A 79 -0.43 2.66 -6.67
N GLY A 80 0.10 2.69 -7.88
CA GLY A 80 1.45 3.14 -8.18
C GLY A 80 1.46 4.56 -8.70
N ASP A 81 2.56 5.25 -8.48
CA ASP A 81 2.83 6.57 -9.05
C ASP A 81 3.27 6.48 -10.52
N GLU A 82 3.17 7.59 -11.24
CA GLU A 82 3.38 7.67 -12.70
C GLU A 82 4.79 7.25 -13.13
N GLY A 83 5.81 7.39 -12.27
CA GLY A 83 7.18 7.00 -12.58
C GLY A 83 7.34 5.48 -12.78
N ILE A 84 6.57 4.66 -12.08
CA ILE A 84 6.55 3.20 -12.29
C ILE A 84 5.94 2.87 -13.65
N HIS A 85 4.90 3.61 -14.05
CA HIS A 85 4.29 3.43 -15.35
C HIS A 85 5.23 3.85 -16.49
N ARG A 86 6.09 4.84 -16.26
CA ARG A 86 7.06 5.34 -17.24
C ARG A 86 8.30 4.45 -17.40
N GLU A 87 8.77 3.77 -16.35
CA GLU A 87 9.90 2.82 -16.45
C GLU A 87 9.51 1.46 -17.07
N LEU A 88 8.23 1.09 -17.03
CA LEU A 88 7.71 -0.16 -17.61
C LEU A 88 7.03 0.02 -18.97
N GLY A 89 7.07 1.24 -19.54
CA GLY A 89 6.51 1.60 -20.85
C GLY A 89 7.52 1.48 -21.98
#